data_AF-A0AAD5V7A7-F1
#
_entry.id   AF-A0AAD5V7A7-F1
#
_cell.length_a   1.000
_cell.length_b   1.000
_cell.length_c   1.000
_cell.angle_alpha   90.00
_cell.angle_beta   90.00
_cell.angle_gamma   90.00
#
_symmetry.space_group_name_H-M   'P 1'
#
loop_
_entity.id
_entity.type
_entity.pdbx_description
1 polymer ?
#
loop_
_entity_poly.entity_id
_entity_poly.type
_entity_poly.pdbx_seq_one_letter_code
_entity_poly.pdbx_strand_id
1 'polypeptide(L)'
;MNLNVHPNPSAQQVRALNRGAQLNNEGLALRRAGDLEGAENKDLEAIRVKEGAFGSSHITTALSYNSLGEVYIRMGRLDDAERYLRLALAVRENRGPRADLACTRDNLGQVYEMRGDFHQAKQFRRGREDAMCCGNYNSPVLLTLPRMNIPVSTFDLLTYLRSASITVLPLVSAQIGDDTERIVNSPRQQPSDLYKE
;
A
#
# COMPACT_ATOMS: atom_id res chain seq x y z
N MET A 1 28.04 6.93 -27.36
CA MET A 1 27.68 7.22 -25.95
C MET A 1 26.39 8.01 -25.95
N ASN A 2 25.28 7.43 -25.50
CA ASN A 2 24.05 8.20 -25.26
C ASN A 2 24.18 8.85 -23.87
N LEU A 3 24.56 10.13 -23.84
CA LEU A 3 24.45 10.93 -22.63
C LEU A 3 22.98 11.04 -22.29
N ASN A 4 22.55 10.37 -21.22
CA ASN A 4 21.25 10.62 -20.59
C ASN A 4 21.32 12.02 -19.95
N VAL A 5 21.09 13.05 -20.77
CA VAL A 5 20.91 14.41 -20.28
C VAL A 5 19.51 14.44 -19.67
N HIS A 6 19.40 14.46 -18.34
CA HIS A 6 18.16 14.85 -17.69
C HIS A 6 18.05 16.37 -17.84
N PRO A 7 17.22 16.90 -18.75
CA PRO A 7 17.11 18.34 -18.91
C PRO A 7 16.65 18.95 -17.59
N ASN A 8 17.36 19.95 -17.12
CA ASN A 8 16.99 20.70 -15.93
C ASN A 8 15.60 21.33 -16.17
N PRO A 9 14.61 21.17 -15.26
CA PRO A 9 13.29 21.75 -15.47
C PRO A 9 13.35 23.26 -15.69
N SER A 10 12.54 23.74 -16.63
CA SER A 10 12.44 25.18 -16.90
C SER A 10 11.90 25.94 -15.69
N ALA A 11 12.15 27.25 -15.61
CA ALA A 11 11.59 28.09 -14.55
C ALA A 11 10.05 28.04 -14.49
N GLN A 12 9.39 27.78 -15.62
CA GLN A 12 7.94 27.54 -15.65
C GLN A 12 7.58 26.20 -15.02
N GLN A 13 8.31 25.14 -15.34
CA GLN A 13 8.11 23.80 -14.76
C GLN A 13 8.34 23.80 -13.25
N VAL A 14 9.39 24.47 -12.76
CA VAL A 14 9.63 24.60 -11.31
C VAL A 14 8.48 25.34 -10.61
N ARG A 15 8.00 26.44 -11.19
CA ARG A 15 6.83 27.17 -10.66
C ARG A 15 5.57 26.32 -10.64
N ALA A 16 5.31 25.58 -11.72
CA ALA A 16 4.16 24.68 -11.80
C ALA A 16 4.24 23.53 -10.80
N LEU A 17 5.44 22.97 -10.58
CA LEU A 17 5.67 21.92 -9.59
C LEU A 17 5.37 22.43 -8.18
N ASN A 18 5.91 23.59 -7.81
CA ASN A 18 5.67 24.20 -6.49
C ASN A 18 4.20 24.55 -6.29
N ARG A 19 3.57 25.21 -7.28
CA ARG A 19 2.15 25.58 -7.20
C ARG A 19 1.27 24.34 -7.11
N GLY A 20 1.52 23.33 -7.93
CA GLY A 20 0.77 22.08 -7.91
C GLY A 20 0.95 21.29 -6.60
N ALA A 21 2.13 21.34 -5.97
CA ALA A 21 2.36 20.73 -4.67
C ALA A 21 1.60 21.48 -3.55
N GLN A 22 1.61 22.80 -3.58
CA GLN A 22 0.84 23.62 -2.64
C GLN A 22 -0.66 23.32 -2.74
N LEU A 23 -1.20 23.27 -3.96
CA LEU A 23 -2.61 22.97 -4.19
C LEU A 23 -3.00 21.58 -3.68
N ASN A 24 -2.18 20.56 -3.92
CA ASN A 24 -2.40 19.23 -3.35
C ASN A 24 -2.41 19.25 -1.81
N ASN A 25 -1.53 20.03 -1.18
CA ASN A 25 -1.48 20.15 0.27
C ASN A 25 -2.72 20.87 0.83
N GLU A 26 -3.20 21.92 0.15
CA GLU A 26 -4.46 22.59 0.45
C GLU A 26 -5.64 21.62 0.32
N GLY A 27 -5.70 20.86 -0.78
CA GLY A 27 -6.73 19.83 -1.00
C GLY A 27 -6.73 18.76 0.09
N LEU A 28 -5.54 18.28 0.51
CA LEU A 28 -5.40 17.34 1.61
C LEU A 28 -5.91 17.92 2.94
N ALA A 29 -5.63 19.20 3.22
CA ALA A 29 -6.11 19.87 4.43
C ALA A 29 -7.64 19.99 4.43
N LEU A 30 -8.25 20.41 3.32
CA LEU A 30 -9.70 20.50 3.15
C LEU A 30 -10.36 19.13 3.31
N ARG A 31 -9.78 18.10 2.69
CA ARG A 31 -10.22 16.72 2.83
C ARG A 31 -10.23 16.28 4.29
N ARG A 32 -9.18 16.56 5.06
CA ARG A 32 -9.11 16.26 6.50
C ARG A 32 -10.14 17.04 7.32
N ALA A 33 -10.46 18.27 6.91
CA ALA A 33 -11.52 19.07 7.52
C ALA A 33 -12.95 18.62 7.15
N GLY A 34 -13.08 17.73 6.15
CA GLY A 34 -14.38 17.22 5.67
C GLY A 34 -14.96 18.01 4.49
N ASP A 35 -14.32 19.10 4.07
CA ASP A 35 -14.70 19.85 2.88
C ASP A 35 -14.21 19.12 1.62
N LEU A 36 -15.05 18.23 1.12
CA LEU A 36 -14.76 17.42 -0.07
C LEU A 36 -14.82 18.24 -1.36
N GLU A 37 -15.77 19.17 -1.49
CA GLU A 37 -15.92 20.01 -2.69
C GLU A 37 -14.74 20.98 -2.82
N GLY A 38 -14.31 21.58 -1.71
CA GLY A 38 -13.09 22.38 -1.66
C GLY A 38 -11.86 21.57 -2.05
N ALA A 39 -11.74 20.33 -1.55
CA ALA A 39 -10.64 19.43 -1.92
C ALA A 39 -10.64 19.08 -3.41
N GLU A 40 -11.80 18.73 -3.99
CA GLU A 40 -11.97 18.47 -5.43
C GLU A 40 -11.48 19.66 -6.26
N ASN A 41 -11.90 20.88 -5.91
CA ASN A 41 -11.51 22.09 -6.62
C ASN A 41 -9.99 22.29 -6.61
N LYS A 42 -9.34 22.06 -5.46
CA LYS A 42 -7.88 22.20 -5.33
C LYS A 42 -7.11 21.15 -6.11
N ASP A 43 -7.56 19.90 -6.07
CA ASP A 43 -6.93 18.82 -6.83
C ASP A 43 -7.09 19.02 -8.34
N LEU A 44 -8.25 19.48 -8.81
CA LEU A 44 -8.48 19.83 -10.22
C LEU A 44 -7.58 21.01 -10.68
N GLU A 45 -7.42 22.04 -9.85
CA GLU A 45 -6.49 23.13 -10.14
C GLU A 45 -5.04 22.62 -10.23
N ALA A 46 -4.64 21.72 -9.31
CA ALA A 46 -3.32 21.13 -9.31
C ALA A 46 -3.05 20.30 -10.57
N ILE A 47 -4.04 19.52 -11.03
CA ILE A 47 -3.99 18.77 -12.29
C ILE A 47 -3.74 19.73 -13.45
N ARG A 48 -4.57 20.76 -13.61
CA ARG A 48 -4.44 21.73 -14.72
C ARG A 48 -3.06 22.37 -14.78
N VAL A 49 -2.52 22.80 -13.64
CA VAL A 49 -1.19 23.43 -13.55
C VAL A 49 -0.09 22.44 -13.95
N LYS A 50 -0.16 21.19 -13.48
CA LYS A 50 0.87 20.18 -13.75
C LYS A 50 0.79 19.62 -15.17
N GLU A 51 -0.41 19.40 -15.70
CA GLU A 51 -0.63 19.01 -17.09
C GLU A 51 -0.10 20.09 -18.05
N GLY A 52 -0.36 21.36 -17.77
CA GLY A 52 0.12 22.46 -18.61
C GLY A 52 1.64 22.59 -18.68
N ALA A 53 2.38 22.10 -17.67
CA ALA A 53 3.84 22.22 -17.60
C ALA A 53 4.59 20.92 -17.95
N PHE A 54 4.00 19.77 -17.66
CA PHE A 54 4.65 18.45 -17.78
C PHE A 54 3.86 17.44 -18.62
N GLY A 55 2.59 17.72 -18.93
CA GLY A 55 1.66 16.78 -19.55
C GLY A 55 0.99 15.81 -18.57
N SER A 56 0.05 15.03 -19.09
CA SER A 56 -0.74 14.05 -18.32
C SER A 56 0.08 12.82 -17.89
N SER A 57 1.13 12.48 -18.63
CA SER A 57 1.96 11.29 -18.37
C SER A 57 3.08 11.50 -17.35
N HIS A 58 3.11 12.64 -16.65
CA HIS A 58 4.17 12.95 -15.68
C HIS A 58 3.81 12.48 -14.27
N ILE A 59 4.82 12.02 -13.50
CA ILE A 59 4.63 11.44 -12.15
C ILE A 59 3.97 12.45 -11.20
N THR A 60 4.32 13.74 -11.32
CA THR A 60 3.71 14.78 -10.49
C THR A 60 2.22 14.98 -10.76
N THR A 61 1.79 14.78 -12.01
CA THR A 61 0.37 14.81 -12.41
C THR A 61 -0.36 13.59 -11.88
N ALA A 62 0.26 12.41 -11.95
CA ALA A 62 -0.30 11.17 -11.40
C ALA A 62 -0.57 11.24 -9.89
N LEU A 63 0.26 11.97 -9.13
CA LEU A 63 0.00 12.26 -7.72
C LEU A 63 -1.34 12.99 -7.54
N SER A 64 -1.64 14.01 -8.35
CA SER A 64 -2.89 14.76 -8.24
C SER A 64 -4.11 13.96 -8.74
N TYR A 65 -3.96 13.13 -9.78
CA TYR A 65 -5.02 12.20 -10.17
C TYR A 65 -5.38 11.24 -9.04
N ASN A 66 -4.38 10.72 -8.31
CA ASN A 66 -4.63 9.85 -7.18
C ASN A 66 -5.31 10.57 -6.01
N SER A 67 -4.89 11.80 -5.70
CA SER A 67 -5.54 12.62 -4.67
C SER A 67 -7.03 12.84 -4.99
N LEU A 68 -7.34 13.22 -6.24
CA LEU A 68 -8.70 13.43 -6.69
C LEU A 68 -9.53 12.14 -6.65
N GLY A 69 -8.92 11.01 -7.04
CA GLY A 69 -9.53 9.69 -6.92
C GLY A 69 -9.96 9.37 -5.48
N GLU A 70 -9.09 9.64 -4.50
CA GLU A 70 -9.42 9.46 -3.08
C GLU A 70 -10.55 10.40 -2.61
N VAL A 71 -10.58 11.65 -3.08
CA VAL A 71 -11.69 12.58 -2.81
C VAL A 71 -13.00 11.99 -3.33
N TYR A 72 -13.02 11.45 -4.56
CA TYR A 72 -14.22 10.84 -5.13
C TYR A 72 -14.66 9.55 -4.44
N ILE A 73 -13.72 8.73 -3.96
CA ILE A 73 -14.06 7.60 -3.08
C ILE A 73 -14.84 8.10 -1.85
N ARG A 74 -14.34 9.15 -1.18
CA ARG A 74 -15.00 9.70 0.01
C ARG A 74 -16.35 10.34 -0.28
N MET A 75 -16.56 10.87 -1.48
CA MET A 75 -17.86 11.36 -1.94
C MET A 75 -18.82 10.24 -2.38
N GLY A 76 -18.36 9.00 -2.52
CA GLY A 76 -19.14 7.91 -3.12
C GLY A 76 -19.26 7.99 -4.65
N ARG A 77 -18.54 8.89 -5.31
CA ARG A 77 -18.52 9.04 -6.78
C ARG A 77 -17.56 8.03 -7.41
N LEU A 78 -17.93 6.75 -7.33
CA LEU A 78 -17.02 5.63 -7.64
C LEU A 78 -16.58 5.60 -9.12
N ASP A 79 -17.41 5.99 -10.07
CA ASP A 79 -17.03 6.03 -11.50
C ASP A 79 -15.96 7.09 -11.78
N ASP A 80 -16.10 8.27 -11.18
CA ASP A 80 -15.10 9.33 -11.28
C ASP A 80 -13.80 8.90 -10.60
N ALA A 81 -13.89 8.25 -9.42
CA ALA A 81 -12.73 7.71 -8.73
C ALA A 81 -11.95 6.71 -9.60
N GLU A 82 -12.62 5.71 -10.17
CA GLU A 82 -12.00 4.71 -11.03
C GLU A 82 -11.30 5.36 -12.23
N ARG A 83 -11.94 6.35 -12.88
CA ARG A 83 -11.37 7.06 -14.02
C ARG A 83 -10.03 7.71 -13.67
N TYR A 84 -9.98 8.53 -12.62
CA TYR A 84 -8.75 9.24 -12.25
C TYR A 84 -7.68 8.31 -11.68
N LEU A 85 -8.06 7.29 -10.91
CA LEU A 85 -7.10 6.31 -10.40
C LEU A 85 -6.48 5.47 -11.53
N ARG A 86 -7.22 5.16 -12.60
CA ARG A 86 -6.64 4.52 -13.79
C ARG A 86 -5.66 5.42 -14.52
N LEU A 87 -5.92 6.73 -14.60
CA LEU A 87 -4.94 7.68 -15.16
C LEU A 87 -3.65 7.69 -14.32
N ALA A 88 -3.77 7.72 -12.99
CA ALA A 88 -2.61 7.63 -12.10
C ALA A 88 -1.86 6.30 -12.28
N LEU A 89 -2.59 5.18 -12.39
CA LEU A 89 -2.02 3.84 -12.55
C LEU A 89 -1.19 3.74 -13.83
N ALA A 90 -1.72 4.19 -14.96
CA ALA A 90 -1.04 4.13 -16.27
C ALA A 90 0.32 4.86 -16.26
N VAL A 91 0.43 5.97 -15.53
CA VAL A 91 1.69 6.69 -15.36
C VAL A 91 2.64 5.94 -14.43
N ARG A 92 2.11 5.47 -13.28
CA ARG A 92 2.91 4.87 -12.22
C ARG A 92 3.41 3.48 -12.56
N GLU A 93 2.70 2.72 -13.39
CA GLU A 93 3.14 1.40 -13.86
C GLU A 93 4.41 1.45 -14.70
N ASN A 94 4.60 2.54 -15.45
CA ASN A 94 5.75 2.69 -16.35
C ASN A 94 6.96 3.31 -15.66
N ARG A 95 6.75 4.32 -14.81
CA ARG A 95 7.83 5.21 -14.30
C ARG A 95 7.63 5.69 -12.86
N GLY A 96 6.60 5.23 -12.15
CA GLY A 96 6.28 5.73 -10.80
C GLY A 96 7.08 5.02 -9.69
N PRO A 97 7.22 5.67 -8.51
CA PRO A 97 7.70 4.99 -7.32
C PRO A 97 6.82 3.79 -6.97
N ARG A 98 7.42 2.69 -6.49
CA ARG A 98 6.66 1.46 -6.14
C ARG A 98 5.58 1.72 -5.08
N ALA A 99 5.89 2.55 -4.07
CA ALA A 99 4.95 2.91 -3.01
C ALA A 99 3.73 3.67 -3.57
N ASP A 100 3.96 4.63 -4.46
CA ASP A 100 2.92 5.39 -5.14
C ASP A 100 2.02 4.53 -6.02
N LEU A 101 2.62 3.60 -6.78
CA LEU A 101 1.91 2.62 -7.59
C LEU A 101 0.98 1.77 -6.70
N ALA A 102 1.53 1.27 -5.61
CA ALA A 102 0.81 0.44 -4.66
C ALA A 102 -0.38 1.17 -4.00
N CYS A 103 -0.21 2.43 -3.58
CA CYS A 103 -1.31 3.25 -3.08
C CYS A 103 -2.43 3.42 -4.12
N THR A 104 -2.07 3.61 -5.39
CA THR A 104 -3.07 3.73 -6.48
C THR A 104 -3.88 2.43 -6.63
N ARG A 105 -3.19 1.28 -6.57
CA ARG A 105 -3.81 -0.04 -6.65
C ARG A 105 -4.71 -0.33 -5.47
N ASP A 106 -4.32 0.10 -4.28
CA ASP A 106 -5.14 -0.03 -3.07
C ASP A 106 -6.42 0.81 -3.16
N ASN A 107 -6.31 2.06 -3.62
CA ASN A 107 -7.47 2.92 -3.87
C ASN A 107 -8.41 2.33 -4.93
N LEU A 108 -7.88 1.74 -6.02
CA LEU A 108 -8.71 1.01 -6.99
C LEU A 108 -9.37 -0.22 -6.34
N GLY A 109 -8.64 -0.95 -5.51
CA GLY A 109 -9.18 -2.05 -4.72
C GLY A 109 -10.38 -1.61 -3.87
N GLN A 110 -10.25 -0.46 -3.19
CA GLN A 110 -11.33 0.12 -2.38
C GLN A 110 -12.55 0.49 -3.24
N VAL A 111 -12.36 1.05 -4.44
CA VAL A 111 -13.47 1.33 -5.37
C VAL A 111 -14.26 0.05 -5.70
N TYR A 112 -13.58 -1.05 -6.00
CA TYR A 112 -14.25 -2.32 -6.29
C TYR A 112 -14.91 -2.95 -5.08
N GLU A 113 -14.32 -2.84 -3.88
CA GLU A 113 -14.96 -3.28 -2.64
C GLU A 113 -16.26 -2.52 -2.37
N MET A 114 -16.26 -1.20 -2.55
CA MET A 114 -17.46 -0.38 -2.39
C MET A 114 -18.55 -0.71 -3.42
N ARG A 115 -18.19 -1.31 -4.56
CA ARG A 115 -19.12 -1.87 -5.56
C ARG A 115 -19.55 -3.30 -5.28
N GLY A 116 -18.97 -3.96 -4.28
CA GLY A 116 -19.20 -5.38 -3.97
C GLY A 116 -18.42 -6.37 -4.83
N ASP A 117 -17.50 -5.91 -5.69
CA ASP A 117 -16.64 -6.77 -6.50
C ASP A 117 -15.31 -7.07 -5.79
N PHE A 118 -15.37 -7.94 -4.79
CA PHE A 118 -14.20 -8.36 -4.03
C PHE A 118 -13.15 -9.11 -4.87
N HIS A 119 -13.58 -9.73 -5.97
CA HIS A 119 -12.67 -10.45 -6.85
C HIS A 119 -11.76 -9.47 -7.60
N GLN A 120 -12.32 -8.44 -8.24
CA GLN A 120 -11.55 -7.38 -8.86
C GLN A 120 -10.69 -6.62 -7.85
N ALA A 121 -11.24 -6.30 -6.67
CA ALA A 121 -10.47 -5.64 -5.62
C ALA A 121 -9.20 -6.41 -5.25
N LYS A 122 -9.32 -7.74 -5.09
CA LYS A 122 -8.18 -8.62 -4.83
C LYS A 122 -7.18 -8.62 -5.98
N GLN A 123 -7.62 -8.58 -7.24
CA GLN A 123 -6.73 -8.52 -8.40
C GLN A 123 -5.92 -7.22 -8.44
N PHE A 124 -6.54 -6.08 -8.18
CA PHE A 124 -5.82 -4.80 -8.14
C PHE A 124 -4.75 -4.81 -7.04
N ARG A 125 -5.07 -5.28 -5.83
CA ARG A 125 -4.11 -5.33 -4.71
C ARG A 125 -3.02 -6.39 -4.87
N ARG A 126 -3.34 -7.58 -5.38
CA ARG A 126 -2.40 -8.72 -5.45
C ARG A 126 -1.72 -8.93 -6.80
N GLY A 127 -2.19 -8.27 -7.87
CA GLY A 127 -1.69 -8.53 -9.22
C GLY A 127 -0.21 -8.18 -9.46
N ARG A 128 0.48 -7.57 -8.49
CA ARG A 128 1.91 -7.25 -8.49
C ARG A 128 2.46 -7.42 -7.07
N GLU A 129 2.91 -8.63 -6.75
CA GLU A 129 3.43 -8.97 -5.42
C GLU A 129 4.67 -8.14 -5.03
N ASP A 130 5.41 -7.62 -6.03
CA ASP A 130 6.60 -6.77 -5.89
C ASP A 130 6.30 -5.29 -5.54
N ALA A 131 5.01 -4.91 -5.56
CA ALA A 131 4.54 -3.54 -5.38
C ALA A 131 3.29 -3.47 -4.48
N MET A 132 3.20 -4.34 -3.46
CA MET A 132 2.19 -4.21 -2.41
C MET A 132 2.61 -3.16 -1.37
N CYS A 133 1.76 -2.18 -1.10
CA CYS A 133 1.88 -1.30 0.06
C CYS A 133 1.20 -2.02 1.20
N CYS A 134 1.97 -2.77 1.98
CA CYS A 134 1.52 -3.01 3.35
C CYS A 134 1.54 -1.63 4.03
N GLY A 135 0.40 -1.17 4.56
CA GLY A 135 0.29 0.08 5.33
C GLY A 135 1.12 0.12 6.62
N ASN A 136 1.94 -0.90 6.85
CA ASN A 136 3.04 -0.91 7.78
C ASN A 136 4.33 -0.95 6.94
N TYR A 137 5.23 0.01 7.12
CA TYR A 137 6.51 0.11 6.41
C TYR A 137 7.44 -1.08 6.72
N ASN A 138 7.08 -2.28 6.26
CA ASN A 138 7.93 -3.42 6.01
C ASN A 138 7.12 -4.55 5.38
N SER A 139 7.39 -4.86 4.11
CA SER A 139 7.09 -6.17 3.51
C SER A 139 7.86 -6.32 2.20
N PRO A 140 8.36 -7.50 1.81
CA PRO A 140 8.97 -8.57 2.59
C PRO A 140 10.35 -8.92 1.99
N VAL A 141 11.44 -8.47 2.63
CA VAL A 141 12.74 -9.17 2.50
C VAL A 141 12.70 -10.54 3.20
N LEU A 142 11.61 -10.86 3.91
CA LEU A 142 11.40 -12.12 4.61
C LEU A 142 10.93 -13.31 3.74
N LEU A 143 10.59 -13.10 2.47
CA LEU A 143 10.20 -14.20 1.56
C LEU A 143 11.34 -14.76 0.70
N THR A 144 12.55 -14.22 0.82
CA THR A 144 13.76 -14.74 0.14
C THR A 144 14.67 -15.55 1.05
N LEU A 145 14.20 -15.97 2.24
CA LEU A 145 14.88 -17.09 2.87
C LEU A 145 14.51 -18.34 2.05
N PRO A 146 15.49 -19.12 1.57
CA PRO A 146 15.18 -20.42 0.99
C PRO A 146 14.35 -21.17 2.02
N ARG A 147 13.34 -21.92 1.57
CA ARG A 147 12.68 -22.93 2.42
C ARG A 147 13.80 -23.85 2.94
N MET A 148 14.38 -23.51 4.08
CA MET A 148 15.13 -24.47 4.85
C MET A 148 14.07 -25.45 5.29
N ASN A 149 14.06 -26.57 4.60
CA ASN A 149 13.35 -27.76 4.99
C ASN A 149 14.04 -28.26 6.26
N ILE A 150 13.83 -27.56 7.38
CA ILE A 150 14.24 -28.05 8.68
C ILE A 150 13.20 -29.11 9.01
N PRO A 151 13.57 -30.40 9.09
CA PRO A 151 12.65 -31.41 9.57
C PRO A 151 12.26 -31.01 10.99
N VAL A 152 10.97 -30.77 11.22
CA VAL A 152 10.39 -30.60 12.56
C VAL A 152 10.48 -31.95 13.27
N SER A 153 11.66 -32.26 13.79
CA SER A 153 11.85 -33.19 14.90
C SER A 153 12.02 -32.32 16.14
N THR A 154 11.10 -32.47 17.08
CA THR A 154 10.90 -31.62 18.27
C THR A 154 12.01 -31.73 19.32
N PHE A 155 13.26 -32.04 18.95
CA PHE A 155 14.29 -32.38 19.93
C PHE A 155 15.40 -31.35 20.15
N ASP A 156 15.54 -30.29 19.36
CA ASP A 156 16.76 -29.44 19.43
C ASP A 156 16.55 -27.92 19.60
N LEU A 157 15.45 -27.48 20.20
CA LEU A 157 15.36 -26.09 20.67
C LEU A 157 16.15 -25.87 21.97
N LEU A 158 16.23 -26.88 22.85
CA LEU A 158 16.91 -26.77 24.13
C LEU A 158 18.45 -26.81 24.02
N THR A 159 18.98 -27.54 23.04
CA THR A 159 20.42 -27.63 22.77
C THR A 159 20.97 -26.32 22.21
N TYR A 160 20.20 -25.67 21.33
CA TYR A 160 20.56 -24.35 20.76
C TYR A 160 20.59 -23.26 21.83
N LEU A 161 19.61 -23.23 22.73
CA LEU A 161 19.54 -22.26 23.83
C LEU A 161 20.63 -22.46 24.91
N ARG A 162 21.22 -23.67 25.03
CA ARG A 162 22.39 -23.91 25.89
C ARG A 162 23.71 -23.45 25.25
N SER A 163 23.78 -23.41 23.92
CA SER A 163 24.98 -22.98 23.18
C SER A 163 25.13 -21.47 23.04
N ALA A 164 24.00 -20.75 23.06
CA ALA A 164 23.98 -19.30 23.20
C ALA A 164 24.00 -18.99 24.69
N SER A 165 25.10 -18.43 25.21
CA SER A 165 25.26 -18.00 26.61
C SER A 165 24.33 -16.84 26.98
N ILE A 166 23.03 -17.05 26.86
CA ILE A 166 21.99 -16.12 27.29
C ILE A 166 21.59 -16.55 28.69
N THR A 167 22.09 -15.84 29.69
CA THR A 167 21.67 -16.01 31.08
C THR A 167 20.22 -15.57 31.21
N VAL A 168 19.27 -16.51 31.13
CA VAL A 168 17.85 -16.25 31.38
C VAL A 168 17.64 -16.27 32.90
N LEU A 169 17.25 -15.13 33.47
CA LEU A 169 16.88 -14.98 34.89
C LEU A 169 15.70 -15.92 35.25
N PRO A 170 15.65 -16.50 36.47
CA PRO A 170 14.86 -17.70 36.75
C PRO A 170 13.37 -17.47 37.03
N LEU A 171 12.76 -16.36 36.62
CA LEU A 171 11.34 -16.09 36.93
C LEU A 171 10.32 -16.50 35.86
N VAL A 172 10.74 -17.00 34.69
CA VAL A 172 9.82 -17.27 33.56
C VAL A 172 9.74 -18.77 33.18
N SER A 173 10.23 -19.69 34.01
CA SER A 173 10.15 -21.13 33.73
C SER A 173 8.84 -21.79 34.21
N ALA A 174 8.12 -21.19 35.15
CA ALA A 174 6.96 -21.83 35.78
C ALA A 174 5.65 -21.67 34.99
N GLN A 175 5.50 -20.62 34.18
CA GLN A 175 4.21 -20.32 33.53
C GLN A 175 4.06 -20.96 32.14
N ILE A 176 5.15 -21.43 31.52
CA ILE A 176 5.13 -21.96 30.14
C ILE A 176 4.75 -23.46 30.11
N GLY A 177 4.91 -24.18 31.22
CA GLY A 177 4.62 -25.62 31.29
C GLY A 177 3.13 -25.95 31.11
N ASP A 178 2.26 -25.22 31.79
CA ASP A 178 0.84 -25.59 31.91
C ASP A 178 -0.01 -25.25 30.67
N ASP A 179 0.34 -24.19 29.94
CA ASP A 179 -0.45 -23.73 28.78
C ASP A 179 -0.20 -24.56 27.51
N THR A 180 0.92 -25.30 27.43
CA THR A 180 1.25 -26.09 26.24
C THR A 180 0.46 -27.40 26.14
N GLU A 181 0.19 -28.09 27.25
CA GLU A 181 -0.57 -29.34 27.22
C GLU A 181 -2.06 -29.12 26.88
N ARG A 182 -2.62 -27.96 27.25
CA ARG A 182 -4.03 -27.63 26.99
C ARG A 182 -4.31 -27.30 25.52
N ILE A 183 -3.33 -26.74 24.81
CA ILE A 183 -3.42 -26.41 23.38
C ILE A 183 -3.28 -27.68 22.51
N VAL A 184 -2.47 -28.65 22.94
CA VAL A 184 -2.19 -29.88 22.16
C VAL A 184 -3.37 -30.87 22.17
N ASN A 185 -4.16 -30.91 23.25
CA ASN A 185 -5.25 -31.90 23.41
C ASN A 185 -6.66 -31.41 23.03
N SER A 186 -6.80 -30.23 22.41
CA SER A 186 -8.10 -29.76 21.92
C SER A 186 -8.40 -30.34 20.52
N PRO A 187 -9.54 -31.03 20.30
CA PRO A 187 -9.86 -31.60 18.99
C PRO A 187 -9.97 -30.50 17.92
N ARG A 188 -9.19 -30.64 16.84
CA ARG A 188 -9.22 -29.74 15.68
C ARG A 188 -10.59 -29.82 14.97
N GLN A 189 -11.39 -28.78 15.06
CA GLN A 189 -12.54 -28.60 14.15
C GLN A 189 -12.02 -28.32 12.74
N GLN A 190 -12.49 -29.08 11.75
CA GLN A 190 -12.17 -28.85 10.34
C GLN A 190 -12.95 -27.63 9.81
N PRO A 191 -12.33 -26.77 8.97
CA PRO A 191 -12.95 -25.56 8.46
C PRO A 191 -13.83 -25.83 7.23
N SER A 192 -14.86 -26.67 7.37
CA SER A 192 -15.84 -26.93 6.29
C SER A 192 -17.27 -26.45 6.58
N ASP A 193 -17.56 -25.91 7.77
CA ASP A 193 -18.94 -25.57 8.16
C ASP A 193 -19.22 -24.07 8.41
N LEU A 194 -18.30 -23.16 8.04
CA LEU A 194 -18.51 -21.71 8.23
C LEU A 194 -19.17 -20.96 7.05
N TYR A 195 -19.73 -21.68 6.07
CA TYR A 195 -20.50 -21.10 4.96
C TYR A 195 -21.77 -21.90 4.67
N LYS A 196 -22.70 -21.91 5.62
CA LYS A 196 -24.12 -22.14 5.35
C LYS A 196 -24.95 -21.19 6.20
N GLU A 197 -25.28 -20.04 5.61
CA GLU A 197 -26.64 -19.52 5.39
C GLU A 197 -26.56 -18.19 4.64
#